data_AF-A0A965H4C5-F1
#
_entry.id   AF-A0A965H4C5-F1
#
_cell.length_a   1.000
_cell.length_b   1.000
_cell.length_c   1.000
_cell.angle_alpha   90.00
_cell.angle_beta   90.00
_cell.angle_gamma   90.00
#
_symmetry.space_group_name_H-M   'P 1'
#
loop_
_entity.id
_entity.type
_entity.pdbx_description
1 polymer ?
#
loop_
_entity_poly.entity_id
_entity_poly.type
_entity_poly.pdbx_seq_one_letter_code
_entity_poly.pdbx_strand_id
1 'polypeptide(L)'
;MSLPADFVVSANNGEIRFANALSAGTDIHTFVLAVQGGPTAAASALSATAGNGTTAGVTISGSGSAILSLTGTANDLRAFLASADAVRFNGTASNTSAYTLSATVQRSTGNVVRLATTAQATLLAVGDDLIANADISTTSGNVSVIAVRDVRFNGTADIRTGSTGAGSGSIDIASATGSITQSASSVLLSTGADAQARLHAAQNVTVGDIVLAGGKVSITAVSGSVLDADALVASGSASVNDNDQDITAVGVRLDAGTAVGGSVNHLETTAGTLTARAANGGIWVLEADALSIDNVTVTVNRVLTDGAVTSSTVTDAIQSDLRTTGGNGPIVLRSTAGHLTLKDGSAGGTAGAAISAHGSGNVLVQALGAGSNIQ
;
A
#
# COMPACT_ATOMS: atom_id res chain seq x y z
N MET A 1 33.61 28.61 -7.28
CA MET A 1 33.06 27.43 -6.59
C MET A 1 32.47 26.54 -7.67
N SER A 2 32.82 25.27 -7.71
CA SER A 2 32.27 24.29 -8.64
C SER A 2 31.46 23.28 -7.85
N LEU A 3 30.16 23.21 -8.07
CA LEU A 3 29.37 22.06 -7.66
C LEU A 3 29.31 21.07 -8.82
N PRO A 4 29.36 19.76 -8.55
CA PRO A 4 28.99 18.75 -9.53
C PRO A 4 27.60 19.04 -10.08
N ALA A 5 27.42 18.91 -11.39
CA ALA A 5 26.10 18.99 -12.01
C ALA A 5 25.19 17.83 -11.53
N ASP A 6 25.81 16.70 -11.20
CA ASP A 6 25.16 15.48 -10.72
C ASP A 6 25.77 15.02 -9.39
N PHE A 7 24.94 14.52 -8.48
CA PHE A 7 25.38 13.81 -7.27
C PHE A 7 24.66 12.46 -7.20
N VAL A 8 25.32 11.48 -6.58
CA VAL A 8 24.80 10.11 -6.49
C VAL A 8 24.16 9.93 -5.11
N VAL A 9 22.94 9.43 -5.10
CA VAL A 9 22.30 8.91 -3.89
C VAL A 9 22.24 7.39 -3.98
N SER A 10 22.80 6.73 -2.98
CA SER A 10 22.78 5.28 -2.84
C SER A 10 21.35 4.82 -2.58
N ALA A 11 20.87 3.90 -3.41
CA ALA A 11 19.57 3.26 -3.23
C ALA A 11 19.52 2.33 -2.00
N ASN A 12 20.67 1.88 -1.49
CA ASN A 12 20.73 0.88 -0.42
C ASN A 12 20.60 1.48 0.98
N ASN A 13 21.06 2.72 1.18
CA ASN A 13 21.14 3.32 2.51
C ASN A 13 20.99 4.85 2.52
N GLY A 14 20.58 5.45 1.40
CA GLY A 14 20.39 6.89 1.28
C GLY A 14 21.66 7.73 1.35
N GLU A 15 22.86 7.13 1.28
CA GLU A 15 24.13 7.87 1.25
C GLU A 15 24.12 8.88 0.09
N ILE A 16 24.48 10.13 0.37
CA ILE A 16 24.66 11.16 -0.64
C ILE A 16 26.16 11.43 -0.80
N ARG A 17 26.71 11.14 -1.98
CA ARG A 17 28.13 11.37 -2.30
C ARG A 17 28.31 12.56 -3.23
N PHE A 18 29.20 13.47 -2.83
CA PHE A 18 29.58 14.62 -3.62
C PHE A 18 31.04 14.51 -4.06
N ALA A 19 31.29 13.82 -5.16
CA ALA A 19 32.63 13.76 -5.74
C ALA A 19 33.07 15.16 -6.19
N ASN A 20 34.26 15.61 -5.78
CA ASN A 20 34.85 16.90 -6.20
C ASN A 20 33.98 18.14 -5.90
N ALA A 21 33.19 18.11 -4.81
CA ALA A 21 32.24 19.16 -4.43
C ALA A 21 32.80 20.59 -4.29
N LEU A 22 34.13 20.70 -4.09
CA LEU A 22 34.84 21.93 -3.78
C LEU A 22 36.26 21.87 -4.36
N SER A 23 36.71 22.98 -4.94
CA SER A 23 38.13 23.20 -5.26
C SER A 23 38.97 23.22 -3.98
N ALA A 24 40.19 22.66 -4.02
CA ALA A 24 41.11 22.69 -2.87
C ALA A 24 41.35 24.12 -2.37
N GLY A 25 41.45 24.29 -1.04
CA GLY A 25 41.71 25.59 -0.44
C GLY A 25 41.51 25.60 1.07
N THR A 26 41.96 26.68 1.69
CA THR A 26 41.86 26.91 3.14
C THR A 26 40.75 27.91 3.51
N ASP A 27 40.09 28.50 2.52
CA ASP A 27 38.96 29.39 2.72
C ASP A 27 37.79 28.66 3.40
N ILE A 28 37.14 29.33 4.36
CA ILE A 28 35.94 28.80 5.03
C ILE A 28 34.73 28.90 4.11
N HIS A 29 34.02 27.79 3.96
CA HIS A 29 32.79 27.69 3.19
C HIS A 29 31.68 27.08 4.06
N THR A 30 30.43 27.36 3.71
CA THR A 30 29.26 26.67 4.25
C THR A 30 28.58 25.91 3.12
N PHE A 31 28.49 24.60 3.26
CA PHE A 31 27.79 23.70 2.35
C PHE A 31 26.43 23.38 2.96
N VAL A 32 25.37 23.90 2.36
CA VAL A 32 23.98 23.74 2.81
C VAL A 32 23.30 22.72 1.91
N LEU A 33 22.82 21.65 2.51
CA LEU A 33 21.92 20.69 1.89
C LEU A 33 20.51 20.94 2.39
N ALA A 34 19.56 21.06 1.46
CA ALA A 34 18.16 21.22 1.78
C ALA A 34 17.34 20.21 0.98
N VAL A 35 16.49 19.45 1.65
CA VAL A 35 15.54 18.54 1.01
C VAL A 35 14.12 19.07 1.19
N GLN A 36 13.35 19.04 0.11
CA GLN A 36 11.95 19.47 0.06
C GLN A 36 11.12 18.48 -0.75
N GLY A 37 9.80 18.48 -0.58
CA GLY A 37 8.89 17.54 -1.24
C GLY A 37 8.61 16.29 -0.39
N GLY A 38 8.39 15.15 -1.06
CA GLY A 38 8.02 13.89 -0.41
C GLY A 38 6.51 13.75 -0.11
N PRO A 39 6.11 12.63 0.52
CA PRO A 39 4.72 12.38 0.90
C PRO A 39 4.29 13.31 2.04
N THR A 40 3.01 13.70 2.02
CA THR A 40 2.41 14.53 3.07
C THR A 40 2.49 13.85 4.43
N ALA A 41 2.92 14.57 5.47
CA ALA A 41 3.15 14.10 6.85
C ALA A 41 4.47 13.35 7.15
N ALA A 42 5.37 13.20 6.18
CA ALA A 42 6.69 12.60 6.42
C ALA A 42 7.78 13.63 6.78
N ALA A 43 8.69 13.24 7.67
CA ALA A 43 9.90 14.01 7.93
C ALA A 43 10.85 13.90 6.73
N SER A 44 11.12 15.03 6.07
CA SER A 44 12.25 15.12 5.14
C SER A 44 13.50 15.32 5.99
N ALA A 45 14.32 14.29 6.16
CA ALA A 45 15.48 14.36 7.03
C ALA A 45 16.77 14.08 6.27
N LEU A 46 17.74 14.96 6.47
CA LEU A 46 19.15 14.73 6.16
C LEU A 46 19.88 14.51 7.48
N SER A 47 20.85 13.61 7.50
CA SER A 47 21.68 13.38 8.67
C SER A 47 23.15 13.35 8.28
N ALA A 48 23.99 13.79 9.20
CA ALA A 48 25.40 13.50 9.18
C ALA A 48 25.69 12.35 10.15
N THR A 49 26.55 11.40 9.77
CA THR A 49 26.93 10.28 10.66
C THR A 49 27.54 10.75 11.98
N ALA A 50 28.26 11.88 11.97
CA ALA A 50 28.84 12.48 13.17
C ALA A 50 27.81 13.23 14.06
N GLY A 51 26.55 13.37 13.62
CA GLY A 51 25.55 14.20 14.30
C GLY A 51 25.84 15.69 14.21
N ASN A 52 25.19 16.48 15.06
CA ASN A 52 25.47 17.92 15.20
C ASN A 52 26.73 18.15 16.04
N GLY A 53 27.56 19.13 15.69
CA GLY A 53 28.83 19.42 16.38
C GLY A 53 29.98 19.58 15.40
N THR A 54 31.22 19.59 15.89
CA THR A 54 32.41 19.74 15.03
C THR A 54 33.17 18.42 14.98
N THR A 55 33.45 17.91 13.78
CA THR A 55 34.26 16.71 13.53
C THR A 55 35.16 16.94 12.33
N ALA A 56 36.44 16.58 12.45
CA ALA A 56 37.43 16.69 11.37
C ALA A 56 37.47 18.08 10.69
N GLY A 57 37.37 19.17 11.47
CA GLY A 57 37.39 20.54 10.93
C GLY A 57 36.08 21.02 10.29
N VAL A 58 35.02 20.19 10.30
CA VAL A 58 33.68 20.53 9.80
C VAL A 58 32.71 20.67 10.96
N THR A 59 32.11 21.84 11.10
CA THR A 59 30.97 22.11 11.98
C THR A 59 29.67 21.77 11.28
N ILE A 60 28.90 20.88 11.89
CA ILE A 60 27.68 20.28 11.39
C ILE A 60 26.50 20.81 12.22
N SER A 61 25.46 21.30 11.55
CA SER A 61 24.20 21.67 12.18
C SER A 61 23.00 21.23 11.33
N GLY A 62 21.88 20.94 12.00
CA GLY A 62 20.64 20.52 11.33
C GLY A 62 20.59 19.03 10.96
N SER A 63 21.49 18.20 11.48
CA SER A 63 21.39 16.74 11.36
C SER A 63 20.07 16.24 11.98
N GLY A 64 19.32 15.45 11.23
CA GLY A 64 17.96 15.00 11.54
C GLY A 64 16.86 15.93 11.02
N SER A 65 17.19 16.99 10.30
CA SER A 65 16.24 17.97 9.77
C SER A 65 16.27 18.06 8.24
N ALA A 66 15.35 18.82 7.65
CA ALA A 66 15.30 19.05 6.21
C ALA A 66 16.49 19.87 5.68
N ILE A 67 17.22 20.57 6.55
CA ILE A 67 18.37 21.39 6.18
C ILE A 67 19.60 20.95 6.99
N LEU A 68 20.64 20.48 6.31
CA LEU A 68 21.92 20.12 6.90
C LEU A 68 22.97 21.14 6.45
N SER A 69 23.60 21.84 7.39
CA SER A 69 24.66 22.81 7.12
C SER A 69 26.01 22.28 7.60
N LEU A 70 27.00 22.31 6.72
CA LEU A 70 28.37 21.86 6.96
C LEU A 70 29.31 23.05 6.73
N THR A 71 30.00 23.52 7.77
CA THR A 71 30.90 24.69 7.68
C THR A 71 32.32 24.29 8.05
N GLY A 72 33.30 24.59 7.21
CA GLY A 72 34.70 24.25 7.43
C GLY A 72 35.60 24.81 6.34
N THR A 73 36.90 24.49 6.39
CA THR A 73 37.78 24.83 5.25
C THR A 73 37.38 24.00 4.02
N ALA A 74 37.67 24.49 2.82
CA ALA A 74 37.34 23.76 1.59
C ALA A 74 37.99 22.36 1.53
N ASN A 75 39.19 22.19 2.12
CA ASN A 75 39.84 20.88 2.24
C ASN A 75 39.11 19.93 3.21
N ASP A 76 38.71 20.42 4.38
CA ASP A 76 38.01 19.61 5.40
C ASP A 76 36.63 19.18 4.91
N LEU A 77 35.87 20.10 4.32
CA LEU A 77 34.57 19.81 3.72
C LEU A 77 34.67 18.77 2.61
N ARG A 78 35.68 18.87 1.74
CA ARG A 78 35.90 17.88 0.68
C ARG A 78 36.22 16.50 1.25
N ALA A 79 37.05 16.41 2.28
CA ALA A 79 37.38 15.14 2.92
C ALA A 79 36.15 14.52 3.60
N PHE A 80 35.36 15.34 4.30
CA PHE A 80 34.12 14.91 4.93
C PHE A 80 33.10 14.39 3.90
N LEU A 81 32.79 15.18 2.87
CA LEU A 81 31.80 14.83 1.83
C LEU A 81 32.22 13.63 0.95
N ALA A 82 33.51 13.28 0.92
CA ALA A 82 34.03 12.10 0.22
C ALA A 82 34.03 10.83 1.08
N SER A 83 33.90 10.99 2.40
CA SER A 83 33.87 9.86 3.34
C SER A 83 32.57 9.07 3.15
N ALA A 84 32.68 7.74 3.19
CA ALA A 84 31.51 6.88 3.09
C ALA A 84 30.52 7.23 4.19
N ASP A 85 29.23 7.28 3.83
CA ASP A 85 28.13 7.50 4.77
C ASP A 85 28.16 8.84 5.53
N ALA A 86 28.98 9.80 5.12
CA ALA A 86 29.11 11.07 5.83
C ALA A 86 27.78 11.83 5.90
N VAL A 87 27.00 11.78 4.83
CA VAL A 87 25.67 12.37 4.71
C VAL A 87 24.68 11.31 4.23
N ARG A 88 23.53 11.20 4.89
CA ARG A 88 22.43 10.33 4.49
C ARG A 88 21.12 11.08 4.34
N PHE A 89 20.37 10.70 3.33
CA PHE A 89 18.96 11.01 3.19
C PHE A 89 18.11 9.96 3.92
N ASN A 90 17.25 10.41 4.81
CA ASN A 90 16.37 9.59 5.65
C ASN A 90 14.89 9.96 5.40
N GLY A 91 14.54 10.30 4.15
CA GLY A 91 13.14 10.56 3.81
C GLY A 91 12.31 9.29 3.71
N THR A 92 11.02 9.43 3.96
CA THR A 92 10.05 8.34 3.81
C THR A 92 9.90 7.95 2.34
N ALA A 93 9.79 6.65 2.08
CA ALA A 93 9.51 6.15 0.76
C ALA A 93 8.16 6.67 0.22
N SER A 94 8.13 7.00 -1.07
CA SER A 94 6.92 7.38 -1.80
C SER A 94 7.07 7.04 -3.28
N ASN A 95 6.00 6.49 -3.85
CA ASN A 95 5.87 6.23 -5.28
C ASN A 95 5.09 7.34 -6.02
N THR A 96 4.54 8.33 -5.30
CA THR A 96 3.73 9.42 -5.86
C THR A 96 4.41 10.78 -5.79
N SER A 97 5.38 10.95 -4.87
CA SER A 97 6.05 12.22 -4.64
C SER A 97 7.56 12.04 -4.52
N ALA A 98 8.29 12.64 -5.45
CA ALA A 98 9.73 12.75 -5.34
C ALA A 98 10.15 13.85 -4.34
N TYR A 99 11.40 13.79 -3.92
CA TYR A 99 12.05 14.88 -3.20
C TYR A 99 12.97 15.66 -4.13
N THR A 100 13.20 16.93 -3.81
CA THR A 100 14.25 17.73 -4.43
C THR A 100 15.33 17.99 -3.40
N LEU A 101 16.55 17.54 -3.68
CA LEU A 101 17.73 17.88 -2.91
C LEU A 101 18.44 19.08 -3.55
N SER A 102 18.57 20.16 -2.80
CA SER A 102 19.37 21.33 -3.16
C SER A 102 20.68 21.31 -2.38
N ALA A 103 21.81 21.32 -3.08
CA ALA A 103 23.13 21.50 -2.51
C ALA A 103 23.64 22.89 -2.86
N THR A 104 23.91 23.72 -1.85
CA THR A 104 24.38 25.09 -2.02
C THR A 104 25.70 25.28 -1.30
N VAL A 105 26.77 25.59 -2.05
CA VAL A 105 28.02 26.06 -1.45
C VAL A 105 27.96 27.57 -1.34
N GLN A 106 28.23 28.09 -0.15
CA GLN A 106 28.29 29.49 0.17
C GLN A 106 29.68 29.86 0.66
N ARG A 107 30.19 31.00 0.18
CA ARG A 107 31.35 31.66 0.77
C ARG A 107 30.86 32.94 1.47
N SER A 108 31.08 33.01 2.77
CA SER A 108 30.57 34.09 3.61
C SER A 108 31.71 34.97 4.13
N THR A 109 31.40 36.22 4.46
CA THR A 109 32.27 37.11 5.23
C THR A 109 31.43 37.74 6.32
N GLY A 110 31.67 37.34 7.57
CA GLY A 110 30.69 37.56 8.64
C GLY A 110 29.35 36.88 8.31
N ASN A 111 28.24 37.60 8.52
CA ASN A 111 26.89 37.08 8.25
C ASN A 111 26.42 37.28 6.79
N VAL A 112 27.30 37.72 5.89
CA VAL A 112 26.94 38.01 4.49
C VAL A 112 27.47 36.91 3.57
N VAL A 113 26.57 36.23 2.85
CA VAL A 113 26.91 35.33 1.75
C VAL A 113 27.36 36.17 0.56
N ARG A 114 28.64 36.07 0.18
CA ARG A 114 29.22 36.88 -0.92
C ARG A 114 29.14 36.18 -2.28
N LEU A 115 29.22 34.85 -2.27
CA LEU A 115 29.03 34.02 -3.44
C LEU A 115 28.29 32.75 -3.01
N ALA A 116 27.39 32.28 -3.87
CA ALA A 116 26.73 31.00 -3.72
C ALA A 116 26.64 30.28 -5.07
N THR A 117 26.72 28.96 -5.05
CA THR A 117 26.43 28.11 -6.21
C THR A 117 25.53 26.99 -5.72
N THR A 118 24.45 26.72 -6.45
CA THR A 118 23.47 25.68 -6.09
C THR A 118 23.35 24.67 -7.21
N ALA A 119 23.33 23.39 -6.85
CA ALA A 119 22.94 22.27 -7.71
C ALA A 119 21.69 21.61 -7.12
N GLN A 120 20.83 21.06 -7.97
CA GLN A 120 19.63 20.34 -7.55
C GLN A 120 19.58 18.98 -8.22
N ALA A 121 19.05 17.98 -7.52
CA ALA A 121 18.63 16.73 -8.12
C ALA A 121 17.36 16.21 -7.46
N THR A 122 16.69 15.32 -8.19
CA THR A 122 15.52 14.59 -7.71
C THR A 122 15.97 13.36 -6.93
N LEU A 123 15.42 13.14 -5.73
CA LEU A 123 15.59 11.91 -4.98
C LEU A 123 14.28 11.13 -5.00
N LEU A 124 14.38 9.86 -5.37
CA LEU A 124 13.29 8.89 -5.29
C LEU A 124 13.63 7.94 -4.13
N ALA A 125 12.83 7.96 -3.07
CA ALA A 125 12.85 6.93 -2.04
C ALA A 125 11.75 5.93 -2.38
N VAL A 126 12.14 4.73 -2.80
CA VAL A 126 11.19 3.62 -3.03
C VAL A 126 11.19 2.69 -1.82
N GLY A 127 10.01 2.20 -1.47
CA GLY A 127 9.86 1.24 -0.39
C GLY A 127 10.38 -0.13 -0.79
N ASP A 128 10.78 -0.91 0.22
CA ASP A 128 11.06 -2.33 0.05
C ASP A 128 9.77 -3.10 -0.26
N ASP A 129 9.91 -4.13 -1.07
CA ASP A 129 8.88 -5.12 -1.35
C ASP A 129 9.04 -6.32 -0.41
N LEU A 130 7.94 -7.01 -0.14
CA LEU A 130 7.95 -8.35 0.42
C LEU A 130 7.50 -9.34 -0.65
N ILE A 131 8.38 -10.28 -1.00
CA ILE A 131 8.10 -11.34 -1.98
C ILE A 131 8.12 -12.68 -1.26
N ALA A 132 6.95 -13.29 -1.10
CA ALA A 132 6.80 -14.65 -0.62
C ALA A 132 6.98 -15.63 -1.79
N ASN A 133 7.98 -16.51 -1.66
CA ASN A 133 8.26 -17.61 -2.59
C ASN A 133 7.92 -18.98 -2.00
N ALA A 134 7.49 -19.00 -0.74
CA ALA A 134 7.12 -20.18 0.01
C ALA A 134 6.06 -19.80 1.04
N ASP A 135 5.42 -20.83 1.60
CA ASP A 135 4.34 -20.68 2.56
C ASP A 135 4.75 -19.96 3.84
N ILE A 136 3.82 -19.19 4.38
CA ILE A 136 3.83 -18.63 5.73
C ILE A 136 2.75 -19.35 6.53
N SER A 137 3.14 -20.17 7.51
CA SER A 137 2.19 -21.01 8.24
C SER A 137 2.29 -20.89 9.76
N THR A 138 1.16 -20.97 10.43
CA THR A 138 1.04 -21.16 11.88
C THR A 138 -0.19 -22.01 12.19
N THR A 139 -0.26 -22.70 13.33
CA THR A 139 -1.43 -23.54 13.65
C THR A 139 -2.64 -22.69 14.02
N SER A 140 -2.44 -21.69 14.87
CA SER A 140 -3.51 -20.78 15.30
C SER A 140 -3.07 -19.35 15.56
N GLY A 141 -1.81 -19.03 15.24
CA GLY A 141 -1.27 -17.69 15.40
C GLY A 141 -1.87 -16.72 14.40
N ASN A 142 -1.76 -15.44 14.71
CA ASN A 142 -2.05 -14.39 13.74
C ASN A 142 -0.87 -14.26 12.77
N VAL A 143 -1.13 -13.87 11.53
CA VAL A 143 -0.12 -13.65 10.50
C VAL A 143 -0.19 -12.19 10.08
N SER A 144 0.95 -11.50 10.05
CA SER A 144 1.05 -10.14 9.52
C SER A 144 2.15 -10.05 8.47
N VAL A 145 1.79 -9.59 7.27
CA VAL A 145 2.69 -9.43 6.12
C VAL A 145 2.63 -7.98 5.68
N ILE A 146 3.68 -7.22 6.00
CA ILE A 146 3.67 -5.76 5.86
C ILE A 146 4.89 -5.35 5.04
N ALA A 147 4.65 -4.65 3.93
CA ALA A 147 5.68 -4.05 3.10
C ALA A 147 5.45 -2.56 2.92
N VAL A 148 6.53 -1.84 2.62
CA VAL A 148 6.42 -0.41 2.32
C VAL A 148 5.87 -0.20 0.91
N ARG A 149 6.39 -0.93 -0.08
CA ARG A 149 5.95 -0.83 -1.47
C ARG A 149 5.01 -1.96 -1.83
N ASP A 150 5.48 -3.10 -2.31
CA ASP A 150 4.60 -4.19 -2.77
C ASP A 150 4.65 -5.40 -1.83
N VAL A 151 3.52 -6.08 -1.67
CA VAL A 151 3.47 -7.45 -1.15
C VAL A 151 3.13 -8.38 -2.30
N ARG A 152 3.96 -9.39 -2.56
CA ARG A 152 3.74 -10.35 -3.63
C ARG A 152 3.82 -11.78 -3.11
N PHE A 153 2.79 -12.57 -3.40
CA PHE A 153 2.81 -14.02 -3.25
C PHE A 153 3.00 -14.63 -4.64
N ASN A 154 4.15 -15.27 -4.86
CA ASN A 154 4.39 -16.04 -6.09
C ASN A 154 3.56 -17.33 -6.08
N GLY A 155 3.54 -18.04 -7.22
CA GLY A 155 2.77 -19.28 -7.35
C GLY A 155 3.11 -20.26 -6.23
N THR A 156 2.06 -20.86 -5.66
CA THR A 156 2.10 -21.78 -4.50
C THR A 156 2.70 -21.22 -3.21
N ALA A 157 2.92 -19.90 -3.08
CA ALA A 157 3.30 -19.30 -1.81
C ALA A 157 2.03 -18.91 -1.06
N ASP A 158 1.72 -19.62 0.02
CA ASP A 158 0.43 -19.49 0.70
C ASP A 158 0.56 -18.83 2.09
N ILE A 159 -0.57 -18.41 2.65
CA ILE A 159 -0.70 -18.21 4.10
C ILE A 159 -1.63 -19.27 4.66
N ARG A 160 -1.21 -19.97 5.71
CA ARG A 160 -2.03 -20.99 6.39
C ARG A 160 -2.09 -20.74 7.89
N THR A 161 -3.29 -20.51 8.43
CA THR A 161 -3.55 -20.43 9.87
C THR A 161 -4.93 -20.99 10.25
N GLY A 162 -5.24 -21.02 11.55
CA GLY A 162 -6.53 -21.42 12.09
C GLY A 162 -6.99 -20.50 13.23
N SER A 163 -8.23 -20.04 13.16
CA SER A 163 -8.89 -19.38 14.28
C SER A 163 -9.50 -20.43 15.22
N THR A 164 -9.11 -20.37 16.50
CA THR A 164 -9.76 -21.13 17.59
C THR A 164 -10.75 -20.27 18.37
N GLY A 165 -10.97 -19.03 17.92
CA GLY A 165 -11.81 -18.04 18.57
C GLY A 165 -11.38 -16.61 18.23
N ALA A 166 -12.20 -15.65 18.61
CA ALA A 166 -11.90 -14.22 18.47
C ALA A 166 -10.51 -13.88 19.00
N GLY A 167 -9.69 -13.20 18.18
CA GLY A 167 -8.32 -12.81 18.56
C GLY A 167 -7.20 -13.71 18.03
N SER A 168 -7.55 -14.84 17.40
CA SER A 168 -6.61 -15.84 16.85
C SER A 168 -6.84 -16.09 15.37
N GLY A 169 -5.83 -16.65 14.68
CA GLY A 169 -5.93 -17.02 13.28
C GLY A 169 -6.24 -15.89 12.30
N SER A 170 -5.99 -14.62 12.66
CA SER A 170 -6.24 -13.52 11.73
C SER A 170 -5.08 -13.29 10.78
N ILE A 171 -5.37 -12.88 9.55
CA ILE A 171 -4.38 -12.54 8.51
C ILE A 171 -4.46 -11.03 8.24
N ASP A 172 -3.38 -10.28 8.47
CA ASP A 172 -3.26 -8.84 8.13
C ASP A 172 -2.16 -8.64 7.08
N ILE A 173 -2.52 -8.19 5.90
CA ILE A 173 -1.59 -7.89 4.81
C ILE A 173 -1.70 -6.42 4.47
N ALA A 174 -0.58 -5.70 4.47
CA ALA A 174 -0.56 -4.27 4.20
C ALA A 174 0.61 -3.87 3.29
N SER A 175 0.30 -3.07 2.27
CA SER A 175 1.28 -2.40 1.42
C SER A 175 1.07 -0.88 1.49
N ALA A 176 2.03 -0.17 2.08
CA ALA A 176 1.83 1.25 2.43
C ALA A 176 1.77 2.18 1.22
N THR A 177 2.49 1.85 0.14
CA THR A 177 2.58 2.68 -1.06
C THR A 177 2.24 1.94 -2.35
N GLY A 178 2.42 0.62 -2.41
CA GLY A 178 2.18 -0.18 -3.61
C GLY A 178 0.98 -1.11 -3.49
N SER A 179 1.06 -2.24 -4.17
CA SER A 179 -0.02 -3.21 -4.35
C SER A 179 0.18 -4.47 -3.50
N ILE A 180 -0.90 -5.22 -3.32
CA ILE A 180 -0.85 -6.62 -2.91
C ILE A 180 -1.15 -7.46 -4.15
N THR A 181 -0.29 -8.41 -4.49
CA THR A 181 -0.49 -9.29 -5.66
C THR A 181 -0.32 -10.74 -5.25
N GLN A 182 -1.42 -11.48 -5.28
CA GLN A 182 -1.41 -12.94 -5.25
C GLN A 182 -1.25 -13.49 -6.66
N SER A 183 -0.55 -14.61 -6.79
CA SER A 183 -0.74 -15.50 -7.93
C SER A 183 -2.13 -16.13 -7.85
N ALA A 184 -2.75 -16.43 -8.99
CA ALA A 184 -3.90 -17.33 -9.11
C ALA A 184 -3.79 -18.55 -8.17
N SER A 185 -2.69 -19.31 -8.28
CA SER A 185 -2.42 -20.48 -7.42
C SER A 185 -1.99 -20.23 -5.96
N SER A 186 -2.15 -19.03 -5.42
CA SER A 186 -1.76 -18.67 -4.03
C SER A 186 -2.99 -18.58 -3.14
N VAL A 187 -2.98 -19.31 -2.01
CA VAL A 187 -4.10 -19.40 -1.07
C VAL A 187 -3.81 -18.68 0.23
N LEU A 188 -4.67 -17.74 0.61
CA LEU A 188 -4.76 -17.19 1.96
C LEU A 188 -5.85 -17.93 2.75
N LEU A 189 -5.43 -18.87 3.60
CA LEU A 189 -6.32 -19.75 4.35
C LEU A 189 -6.30 -19.42 5.85
N SER A 190 -7.48 -19.18 6.40
CA SER A 190 -7.72 -19.28 7.84
C SER A 190 -8.99 -20.07 8.14
N THR A 191 -8.85 -21.16 8.88
CA THR A 191 -9.98 -22.03 9.24
C THR A 191 -10.65 -21.59 10.54
N GLY A 192 -11.96 -21.74 10.68
CA GLY A 192 -12.68 -21.47 11.94
C GLY A 192 -13.72 -20.37 11.79
N ALA A 193 -14.70 -20.33 12.70
CA ALA A 193 -15.87 -19.44 12.61
C ALA A 193 -15.55 -17.96 12.92
N ASP A 194 -14.42 -17.69 13.58
CA ASP A 194 -13.96 -16.33 13.90
C ASP A 194 -12.73 -15.95 13.06
N ALA A 195 -12.48 -16.64 11.94
CA ALA A 195 -11.38 -16.31 11.04
C ALA A 195 -11.59 -14.92 10.42
N GLN A 196 -10.53 -14.13 10.34
CA GLN A 196 -10.60 -12.75 9.85
C GLN A 196 -9.38 -12.47 8.97
N ALA A 197 -9.58 -11.94 7.76
CA ALA A 197 -8.50 -11.53 6.88
C ALA A 197 -8.69 -10.08 6.42
N ARG A 198 -7.59 -9.33 6.41
CA ARG A 198 -7.53 -7.94 5.97
C ARG A 198 -6.41 -7.78 4.97
N LEU A 199 -6.72 -7.28 3.78
CA LEU A 199 -5.76 -6.87 2.76
C LEU A 199 -5.93 -5.38 2.53
N HIS A 200 -4.88 -4.58 2.74
CA HIS A 200 -4.93 -3.14 2.57
C HIS A 200 -3.74 -2.65 1.75
N ALA A 201 -4.01 -2.26 0.51
CA ALA A 201 -3.04 -1.72 -0.42
C ALA A 201 -3.35 -0.27 -0.77
N ALA A 202 -2.31 0.54 -0.90
CA ALA A 202 -2.44 1.90 -1.43
C ALA A 202 -2.90 1.90 -2.91
N GLN A 203 -2.40 0.93 -3.68
CA GLN A 203 -2.73 0.78 -5.10
C GLN A 203 -3.75 -0.36 -5.30
N ASN A 204 -3.39 -1.41 -6.03
CA ASN A 204 -4.31 -2.51 -6.35
C ASN A 204 -4.20 -3.65 -5.33
N VAL A 205 -5.25 -4.46 -5.25
CA VAL A 205 -5.17 -5.81 -4.69
C VAL A 205 -5.56 -6.78 -5.80
N THR A 206 -4.64 -7.64 -6.20
CA THR A 206 -4.93 -8.77 -7.10
C THR A 206 -5.08 -10.02 -6.24
N VAL A 207 -6.27 -10.60 -6.27
CA VAL A 207 -6.73 -11.74 -5.46
C VAL A 207 -6.50 -13.01 -6.27
N GLY A 208 -5.86 -14.01 -5.68
CA GLY A 208 -5.87 -15.39 -6.19
C GLY A 208 -6.94 -16.12 -5.42
N ASP A 209 -6.54 -16.91 -4.41
CA ASP A 209 -7.50 -17.54 -3.51
C ASP A 209 -7.48 -16.95 -2.10
N ILE A 210 -8.66 -16.65 -1.55
CA ILE A 210 -8.86 -16.31 -0.14
C ILE A 210 -9.97 -17.20 0.44
N VAL A 211 -9.59 -18.08 1.36
CA VAL A 211 -10.50 -19.11 1.89
C VAL A 211 -10.62 -18.96 3.41
N LEU A 212 -11.70 -18.31 3.83
CA LEU A 212 -12.11 -18.13 5.22
C LEU A 212 -13.57 -18.58 5.36
N ALA A 213 -13.87 -19.85 5.07
CA ALA A 213 -15.23 -20.35 4.92
C ALA A 213 -16.17 -20.10 6.12
N GLY A 214 -15.64 -19.95 7.33
CA GLY A 214 -16.40 -19.57 8.53
C GLY A 214 -16.29 -18.10 8.92
N GLY A 215 -15.43 -17.34 8.26
CA GLY A 215 -14.91 -16.04 8.68
C GLY A 215 -15.25 -14.87 7.76
N LYS A 216 -14.52 -13.77 7.90
CA LYS A 216 -14.74 -12.55 7.12
C LYS A 216 -13.46 -12.01 6.49
N VAL A 217 -13.62 -11.37 5.34
CA VAL A 217 -12.54 -10.79 4.53
C VAL A 217 -12.84 -9.30 4.30
N SER A 218 -11.85 -8.44 4.50
CA SER A 218 -11.88 -7.03 4.09
C SER A 218 -10.72 -6.75 3.17
N ILE A 219 -11.01 -6.21 2.00
CA ILE A 219 -10.02 -5.82 0.99
C ILE A 219 -10.20 -4.34 0.70
N THR A 220 -9.11 -3.59 0.83
CA THR A 220 -9.06 -2.18 0.48
C THR A 220 -7.93 -1.92 -0.51
N ALA A 221 -8.28 -1.37 -1.66
CA ALA A 221 -7.39 -0.86 -2.70
C ALA A 221 -7.60 0.66 -2.77
N VAL A 222 -6.83 1.44 -1.99
CA VAL A 222 -7.16 2.85 -1.67
C VAL A 222 -7.36 3.71 -2.92
N SER A 223 -6.42 3.64 -3.88
CA SER A 223 -6.52 4.35 -5.15
C SER A 223 -6.78 3.42 -6.34
N GLY A 224 -6.49 2.13 -6.18
CA GLY A 224 -6.57 1.14 -7.25
C GLY A 224 -7.87 0.33 -7.25
N SER A 225 -7.77 -0.84 -7.85
CA SER A 225 -8.85 -1.81 -7.99
C SER A 225 -8.60 -3.06 -7.15
N VAL A 226 -9.69 -3.73 -6.79
CA VAL A 226 -9.66 -5.15 -6.42
C VAL A 226 -9.84 -5.94 -7.70
N LEU A 227 -8.87 -6.79 -8.04
CA LEU A 227 -8.78 -7.52 -9.28
C LEU A 227 -8.71 -9.01 -8.98
N ASP A 228 -9.28 -9.80 -9.86
CA ASP A 228 -9.11 -11.24 -9.94
C ASP A 228 -7.77 -11.55 -10.67
N ALA A 229 -7.00 -12.53 -10.17
CA ALA A 229 -5.72 -12.98 -10.71
C ALA A 229 -5.85 -14.09 -11.75
N ASP A 230 -6.98 -14.79 -11.77
CA ASP A 230 -7.27 -15.89 -12.64
C ASP A 230 -7.46 -15.42 -14.08
N ALA A 231 -7.18 -16.38 -14.96
CA ALA A 231 -7.36 -16.19 -16.38
C ALA A 231 -8.76 -16.66 -16.74
N LEU A 232 -9.52 -15.77 -17.40
CA LEU A 232 -10.71 -16.07 -18.20
C LEU A 232 -10.72 -17.49 -18.79
N VAL A 233 -11.89 -18.14 -18.79
CA VAL A 233 -12.08 -19.55 -19.17
C VAL A 233 -11.14 -20.04 -20.28
N ALA A 234 -10.40 -21.11 -19.94
CA ALA A 234 -9.37 -21.81 -20.71
C ALA A 234 -9.42 -21.61 -22.23
N SER A 235 -8.62 -20.63 -22.70
CA SER A 235 -8.05 -20.42 -24.06
C SER A 235 -8.19 -18.99 -24.63
N GLY A 236 -8.12 -17.95 -23.80
CA GLY A 236 -7.99 -16.59 -24.30
C GLY A 236 -9.28 -16.01 -24.86
N SER A 237 -10.43 -16.51 -24.41
CA SER A 237 -11.70 -15.84 -24.62
C SER A 237 -11.71 -14.54 -23.82
N ALA A 238 -11.36 -13.42 -24.46
CA ALA A 238 -11.36 -12.09 -23.86
C ALA A 238 -12.76 -11.57 -23.49
N SER A 239 -13.80 -12.42 -23.54
CA SER A 239 -15.20 -12.04 -23.34
C SER A 239 -15.99 -12.95 -22.40
N VAL A 240 -15.37 -13.96 -21.79
CA VAL A 240 -16.08 -14.87 -20.87
C VAL A 240 -15.26 -15.03 -19.61
N ASN A 241 -15.87 -14.67 -18.48
CA ASN A 241 -15.33 -14.88 -17.16
C ASN A 241 -15.06 -16.35 -16.88
N ASP A 242 -14.08 -16.66 -16.04
CA ASP A 242 -14.02 -17.98 -15.44
C ASP A 242 -14.97 -18.10 -14.23
N ASN A 243 -14.91 -19.25 -13.58
CA ASN A 243 -15.77 -19.61 -12.45
C ASN A 243 -14.89 -20.11 -11.28
N ASP A 244 -13.58 -19.85 -11.32
CA ASP A 244 -12.69 -20.20 -10.22
C ASP A 244 -12.92 -19.26 -9.05
N GLN A 245 -12.86 -19.77 -7.83
CA GLN A 245 -13.47 -19.09 -6.70
C GLN A 245 -12.46 -18.20 -5.96
N ASP A 246 -12.41 -16.89 -6.27
CA ASP A 246 -11.45 -15.97 -5.63
C ASP A 246 -11.62 -15.87 -4.10
N ILE A 247 -12.85 -15.62 -3.63
CA ILE A 247 -13.13 -15.37 -2.20
C ILE A 247 -14.24 -16.26 -1.67
N THR A 248 -13.89 -17.15 -0.74
CA THR A 248 -14.86 -17.94 0.04
C THR A 248 -14.89 -17.46 1.49
N ALA A 249 -15.97 -16.79 1.91
CA ALA A 249 -16.12 -16.29 3.28
C ALA A 249 -17.57 -16.06 3.70
N VAL A 250 -17.87 -16.04 5.00
CA VAL A 250 -19.22 -15.67 5.48
C VAL A 250 -19.52 -14.19 5.22
N GLY A 251 -18.51 -13.31 5.30
CA GLY A 251 -18.67 -11.88 5.04
C GLY A 251 -17.51 -11.29 4.25
N VAL A 252 -17.82 -10.53 3.20
CA VAL A 252 -16.84 -9.89 2.32
C VAL A 252 -17.08 -8.38 2.27
N ARG A 253 -16.02 -7.61 2.56
CA ARG A 253 -15.99 -6.14 2.44
C ARG A 253 -14.97 -5.74 1.38
N LEU A 254 -15.42 -5.12 0.30
CA LEU A 254 -14.56 -4.63 -0.79
C LEU A 254 -14.62 -3.11 -0.89
N ASP A 255 -13.48 -2.44 -0.87
CA ASP A 255 -13.38 -0.98 -0.90
C ASP A 255 -12.27 -0.55 -1.86
N ALA A 256 -12.65 -0.09 -3.06
CA ALA A 256 -11.73 0.22 -4.14
C ALA A 256 -11.84 1.68 -4.59
N GLY A 257 -10.69 2.34 -4.75
CA GLY A 257 -10.59 3.70 -5.31
C GLY A 257 -10.94 3.77 -6.80
N THR A 258 -10.87 2.65 -7.51
CA THR A 258 -11.21 2.54 -8.93
C THR A 258 -12.33 1.54 -9.14
N ALA A 259 -12.07 0.23 -9.17
CA ALA A 259 -13.06 -0.80 -9.51
C ALA A 259 -12.97 -2.05 -8.63
N VAL A 260 -14.06 -2.81 -8.58
CA VAL A 260 -14.08 -4.18 -8.01
C VAL A 260 -14.38 -5.14 -9.15
N GLY A 261 -13.45 -6.06 -9.42
CA GLY A 261 -13.47 -6.89 -10.62
C GLY A 261 -13.27 -6.06 -11.90
N GLY A 262 -13.35 -6.74 -13.03
CA GLY A 262 -13.34 -6.20 -14.37
C GLY A 262 -14.62 -6.56 -15.12
N SER A 263 -14.88 -5.87 -16.23
CA SER A 263 -16.11 -6.07 -17.03
C SER A 263 -16.20 -7.44 -17.72
N VAL A 264 -15.13 -8.21 -17.69
CA VAL A 264 -15.06 -9.57 -18.22
C VAL A 264 -14.55 -10.53 -17.14
N ASN A 265 -13.40 -10.21 -16.51
CA ASN A 265 -12.85 -10.91 -15.35
C ASN A 265 -13.57 -10.38 -14.10
N HIS A 266 -14.76 -10.90 -13.79
CA HIS A 266 -15.47 -10.53 -12.57
C HIS A 266 -14.65 -10.97 -11.35
N LEU A 267 -15.03 -10.51 -10.16
CA LEU A 267 -14.52 -11.13 -8.93
C LEU A 267 -15.50 -12.22 -8.51
N GLU A 268 -15.00 -13.43 -8.36
CA GLU A 268 -15.79 -14.59 -8.01
C GLU A 268 -15.92 -14.70 -6.49
N THR A 269 -17.13 -14.90 -5.99
CA THR A 269 -17.38 -14.98 -4.54
C THR A 269 -18.25 -16.18 -4.18
N THR A 270 -17.94 -16.82 -3.07
CA THR A 270 -18.85 -17.67 -2.30
C THR A 270 -19.04 -16.97 -0.97
N ALA A 271 -20.01 -16.07 -0.92
CA ALA A 271 -20.18 -15.15 0.20
C ALA A 271 -21.58 -15.18 0.81
N GLY A 272 -21.66 -15.26 2.14
CA GLY A 272 -22.95 -15.10 2.85
C GLY A 272 -23.45 -13.65 2.82
N THR A 273 -22.54 -12.71 3.08
CA THR A 273 -22.81 -11.26 3.03
C THR A 273 -21.73 -10.53 2.25
N LEU A 274 -22.11 -9.64 1.33
CA LEU A 274 -21.20 -8.82 0.54
C LEU A 274 -21.49 -7.34 0.70
N THR A 275 -20.41 -6.55 0.72
CA THR A 275 -20.43 -5.11 0.47
C THR A 275 -19.33 -4.75 -0.50
N ALA A 276 -19.58 -3.78 -1.37
CA ALA A 276 -18.58 -3.33 -2.33
C ALA A 276 -18.71 -1.84 -2.60
N ARG A 277 -17.57 -1.14 -2.62
CA ARG A 277 -17.48 0.27 -3.02
C ARG A 277 -16.43 0.43 -4.11
N ALA A 278 -16.77 1.20 -5.15
CA ALA A 278 -15.86 1.56 -6.24
C ALA A 278 -15.98 3.06 -6.54
N ALA A 279 -14.88 3.81 -6.39
CA ALA A 279 -14.95 5.27 -6.43
C ALA A 279 -14.88 5.89 -7.83
N ASN A 280 -14.25 5.23 -8.81
CA ASN A 280 -14.09 5.79 -10.17
C ASN A 280 -14.34 4.78 -11.29
N GLY A 281 -14.98 3.66 -10.97
CA GLY A 281 -15.19 2.52 -11.86
C GLY A 281 -16.38 1.69 -11.39
N GLY A 282 -16.55 0.52 -12.02
CA GLY A 282 -17.68 -0.36 -11.74
C GLY A 282 -17.40 -1.41 -10.67
N ILE A 283 -18.46 -2.15 -10.36
CA ILE A 283 -18.43 -3.35 -9.51
C ILE A 283 -18.92 -4.51 -10.37
N TRP A 284 -18.11 -5.56 -10.50
CA TRP A 284 -18.39 -6.77 -11.25
C TRP A 284 -18.12 -7.98 -10.38
N VAL A 285 -19.20 -8.65 -9.96
CA VAL A 285 -19.14 -9.81 -9.05
C VAL A 285 -19.94 -10.97 -9.61
N LEU A 286 -19.33 -12.15 -9.59
CA LEU A 286 -19.97 -13.43 -9.88
C LEU A 286 -20.04 -14.26 -8.60
N GLU A 287 -21.22 -14.34 -8.02
CA GLU A 287 -21.49 -15.10 -6.82
C GLU A 287 -21.88 -16.55 -7.13
N ALA A 288 -21.34 -17.49 -6.37
CA ALA A 288 -21.59 -18.91 -6.52
C ALA A 288 -22.93 -19.35 -5.90
N ASP A 289 -23.34 -18.72 -4.79
CA ASP A 289 -24.53 -19.15 -4.03
C ASP A 289 -25.45 -18.01 -3.57
N ALA A 290 -26.17 -18.25 -2.46
CA ALA A 290 -27.14 -17.31 -1.92
C ALA A 290 -26.42 -16.18 -1.18
N LEU A 291 -26.69 -14.94 -1.57
CA LEU A 291 -25.97 -13.78 -1.07
C LEU A 291 -26.90 -12.73 -0.48
N SER A 292 -26.52 -12.19 0.67
CA SER A 292 -27.12 -10.99 1.26
C SER A 292 -26.24 -9.77 1.00
N ILE A 293 -26.85 -8.67 0.60
CA ILE A 293 -26.22 -7.35 0.73
C ILE A 293 -26.60 -6.79 2.10
N ASP A 294 -25.61 -6.57 2.97
CA ASP A 294 -25.81 -6.12 4.36
C ASP A 294 -24.45 -5.67 4.94
N ASN A 295 -24.41 -5.30 6.22
CA ASN A 295 -23.21 -4.83 6.90
C ASN A 295 -22.09 -5.87 7.02
N VAL A 296 -20.85 -5.47 6.73
CA VAL A 296 -19.62 -6.23 7.02
C VAL A 296 -18.60 -5.34 7.73
N THR A 297 -17.96 -5.88 8.77
CA THR A 297 -16.79 -5.30 9.43
C THR A 297 -15.77 -6.40 9.71
N VAL A 298 -14.50 -6.04 9.67
CA VAL A 298 -13.38 -6.95 9.90
C VAL A 298 -12.42 -6.31 10.90
N THR A 299 -12.00 -7.12 11.86
CA THR A 299 -10.95 -6.82 12.82
C THR A 299 -9.92 -7.92 12.79
N VAL A 300 -8.65 -7.56 12.68
CA VAL A 300 -7.49 -8.46 12.71
C VAL A 300 -6.54 -8.06 13.83
N ASN A 301 -5.67 -8.98 14.25
CA ASN A 301 -4.65 -8.72 15.26
C ASN A 301 -3.29 -8.70 14.57
N ARG A 302 -2.64 -7.54 14.58
CA ARG A 302 -1.35 -7.39 13.92
C ARG A 302 -0.24 -7.93 14.78
N VAL A 303 0.58 -8.82 14.24
CA VAL A 303 1.78 -9.29 14.90
C VAL A 303 2.79 -8.14 14.98
N LEU A 304 3.20 -7.79 16.20
CA LEU A 304 4.18 -6.75 16.49
C LEU A 304 5.61 -7.25 16.24
N THR A 305 6.59 -6.36 16.30
CA THR A 305 8.01 -6.68 16.07
C THR A 305 8.60 -7.65 17.10
N ASP A 306 7.97 -7.79 18.26
CA ASP A 306 8.31 -8.76 19.31
C ASP A 306 7.48 -10.06 19.21
N GLY A 307 6.63 -10.18 18.20
CA GLY A 307 5.73 -11.32 18.00
C GLY A 307 4.43 -11.27 18.81
N ALA A 308 4.23 -10.26 19.66
CA ALA A 308 3.01 -10.11 20.44
C ALA A 308 1.86 -9.53 19.60
N VAL A 309 0.63 -9.66 20.13
CA VAL A 309 -0.59 -9.08 19.52
C VAL A 309 -1.39 -8.22 20.49
N THR A 310 -0.87 -7.97 21.69
CA THR A 310 -1.54 -7.13 22.68
C THR A 310 -1.69 -5.70 22.15
N SER A 311 -2.91 -5.16 22.20
CA SER A 311 -3.22 -3.79 21.74
C SER A 311 -2.82 -3.51 20.29
N SER A 312 -2.83 -4.54 19.44
CA SER A 312 -2.40 -4.47 18.04
C SER A 312 -3.55 -4.50 17.02
N THR A 313 -4.79 -4.45 17.50
CA THR A 313 -5.98 -4.67 16.68
C THR A 313 -6.12 -3.60 15.59
N VAL A 314 -6.54 -4.05 14.42
CA VAL A 314 -6.80 -3.22 13.24
C VAL A 314 -8.22 -3.50 12.82
N THR A 315 -9.05 -2.48 12.77
CA THR A 315 -10.46 -2.62 12.40
C THR A 315 -10.74 -1.75 11.19
N ASP A 316 -11.25 -2.37 10.14
CA ASP A 316 -11.86 -1.64 9.05
C ASP A 316 -13.29 -1.27 9.43
N ALA A 317 -13.64 -0.01 9.16
CA ALA A 317 -14.96 0.52 9.48
C ALA A 317 -16.06 -0.33 8.83
N ILE A 318 -17.19 -0.44 9.53
CA ILE A 318 -18.37 -1.10 9.00
C ILE A 318 -18.74 -0.50 7.65
N GLN A 319 -18.99 -1.37 6.67
CA GLN A 319 -19.45 -1.02 5.34
C GLN A 319 -20.76 -1.75 5.07
N SER A 320 -21.60 -1.16 4.22
CA SER A 320 -22.81 -1.74 3.66
C SER A 320 -22.89 -1.46 2.18
N ASP A 321 -23.82 -2.17 1.54
CA ASP A 321 -24.34 -1.91 0.21
C ASP A 321 -23.33 -2.18 -0.92
N LEU A 322 -23.84 -2.20 -2.16
CA LEU A 322 -23.02 -2.16 -3.38
C LEU A 322 -23.14 -0.76 -3.97
N ARG A 323 -22.05 0.00 -3.99
CA ARG A 323 -22.10 1.41 -4.37
C ARG A 323 -20.93 1.83 -5.25
N THR A 324 -21.23 2.41 -6.40
CA THR A 324 -20.24 3.24 -7.11
C THR A 324 -20.43 4.70 -6.69
N THR A 325 -19.34 5.44 -6.47
CA THR A 325 -19.40 6.83 -5.96
C THR A 325 -18.87 7.88 -6.93
N GLY A 326 -18.38 7.45 -8.09
CA GLY A 326 -17.88 8.30 -9.16
C GLY A 326 -17.73 7.53 -10.47
N GLY A 327 -17.19 8.19 -11.50
CA GLY A 327 -16.88 7.57 -12.80
C GLY A 327 -18.07 7.11 -13.64
N ASN A 328 -19.31 7.27 -13.16
CA ASN A 328 -20.51 6.66 -13.75
C ASN A 328 -20.40 5.12 -13.89
N GLY A 329 -19.69 4.49 -12.94
CA GLY A 329 -19.39 3.07 -12.98
C GLY A 329 -20.65 2.20 -12.85
N PRO A 330 -20.79 1.14 -13.67
CA PRO A 330 -21.91 0.21 -13.56
C PRO A 330 -21.73 -0.73 -12.36
N ILE A 331 -22.83 -1.35 -11.93
CA ILE A 331 -22.82 -2.45 -10.97
C ILE A 331 -23.40 -3.67 -11.66
N VAL A 332 -22.66 -4.76 -11.70
CA VAL A 332 -23.07 -6.06 -12.22
C VAL A 332 -22.88 -7.09 -11.12
N LEU A 333 -24.00 -7.54 -10.55
CA LEU A 333 -24.06 -8.64 -9.58
C LEU A 333 -24.81 -9.80 -10.20
N ARG A 334 -24.16 -10.95 -10.30
CA ARG A 334 -24.77 -12.17 -10.83
C ARG A 334 -24.53 -13.30 -9.85
N SER A 335 -25.58 -13.98 -9.41
CA SER A 335 -25.47 -15.21 -8.63
C SER A 335 -25.85 -16.40 -9.49
N THR A 336 -25.07 -17.47 -9.43
CA THR A 336 -25.26 -18.70 -10.21
C THR A 336 -26.19 -19.72 -9.53
N ALA A 337 -26.36 -19.64 -8.20
CA ALA A 337 -27.29 -20.45 -7.42
C ALA A 337 -27.83 -19.67 -6.22
N GLY A 338 -28.98 -20.05 -5.64
CA GLY A 338 -29.48 -19.41 -4.42
C GLY A 338 -30.14 -18.04 -4.62
N HIS A 339 -30.71 -17.48 -3.56
CA HIS A 339 -31.41 -16.19 -3.61
C HIS A 339 -30.46 -15.03 -3.41
N LEU A 340 -30.74 -13.90 -4.07
CA LEU A 340 -30.12 -12.61 -3.75
C LEU A 340 -31.05 -11.85 -2.81
N THR A 341 -30.56 -11.47 -1.63
CA THR A 341 -31.31 -10.68 -0.64
C THR A 341 -30.71 -9.29 -0.54
N LEU A 342 -31.46 -8.26 -0.91
CA LEU A 342 -31.01 -6.88 -0.99
C LEU A 342 -31.50 -6.11 0.23
N LYS A 343 -30.64 -5.94 1.25
CA LYS A 343 -30.97 -5.14 2.43
C LYS A 343 -30.23 -3.81 2.37
N ASP A 344 -30.97 -2.75 2.70
CA ASP A 344 -30.38 -1.44 2.96
C ASP A 344 -29.60 -1.52 4.27
N GLY A 345 -28.28 -1.60 4.17
CA GLY A 345 -27.43 -1.65 5.35
C GLY A 345 -27.37 -0.28 6.03
N SER A 346 -26.98 -0.28 7.30
CA SER A 346 -26.99 0.94 8.12
C SER A 346 -25.69 1.75 8.07
N ALA A 347 -24.67 1.27 7.37
CA ALA A 347 -23.35 1.90 7.36
C ALA A 347 -23.25 3.08 6.39
N GLY A 348 -22.50 4.12 6.76
CA GLY A 348 -22.17 5.23 5.87
C GLY A 348 -23.28 6.27 5.62
N GLY A 349 -24.42 6.18 6.31
CA GLY A 349 -25.46 7.23 6.32
C GLY A 349 -26.22 7.41 5.00
N THR A 350 -26.03 6.50 4.04
CA THR A 350 -26.76 6.46 2.77
C THR A 350 -27.94 5.52 2.91
N ALA A 351 -29.02 5.99 3.52
CA ALA A 351 -30.25 5.20 3.63
C ALA A 351 -30.98 5.11 2.28
N GLY A 352 -31.66 3.99 2.06
CA GLY A 352 -32.69 3.80 1.04
C GLY A 352 -32.27 2.98 -0.17
N ALA A 353 -31.11 2.33 -0.20
CA ALA A 353 -30.72 1.45 -1.30
C ALA A 353 -29.59 0.47 -0.96
N ALA A 354 -29.87 -0.84 -1.05
CA ALA A 354 -28.87 -1.90 -1.00
C ALA A 354 -27.85 -1.84 -2.17
N ILE A 355 -28.27 -1.31 -3.33
CA ILE A 355 -27.43 -1.18 -4.54
C ILE A 355 -27.68 0.17 -5.18
N SER A 356 -26.60 0.92 -5.49
CA SER A 356 -26.73 2.24 -6.11
C SER A 356 -25.49 2.60 -6.93
N ALA A 357 -25.68 2.81 -8.22
CA ALA A 357 -24.63 3.29 -9.12
C ALA A 357 -24.57 4.84 -9.15
N HIS A 358 -23.37 5.38 -9.31
CA HIS A 358 -23.13 6.81 -9.48
C HIS A 358 -23.63 7.32 -10.84
N GLY A 359 -24.26 8.49 -10.85
CA GLY A 359 -24.58 9.25 -12.07
C GLY A 359 -25.35 8.43 -13.10
N SER A 360 -24.77 8.23 -14.29
CA SER A 360 -25.39 7.45 -15.37
C SER A 360 -25.03 5.95 -15.36
N GLY A 361 -24.44 5.44 -14.27
CA GLY A 361 -24.08 4.03 -14.14
C GLY A 361 -25.30 3.13 -14.12
N ASN A 362 -25.24 2.01 -14.86
CA ASN A 362 -26.32 1.03 -14.89
C ASN A 362 -26.17 0.00 -13.77
N VAL A 363 -27.28 -0.57 -13.32
CA VAL A 363 -27.30 -1.67 -12.36
C VAL A 363 -27.90 -2.91 -13.03
N LEU A 364 -27.15 -4.01 -13.03
CA LEU A 364 -27.59 -5.34 -13.41
C LEU A 364 -27.52 -6.27 -12.19
N VAL A 365 -28.65 -6.87 -11.83
CA VAL A 365 -28.74 -7.89 -10.78
C VAL A 365 -29.40 -9.12 -11.38
N GLN A 366 -28.77 -10.28 -11.28
CA GLN A 366 -29.29 -11.53 -11.81
C GLN A 366 -29.14 -12.66 -10.79
N ALA A 367 -30.22 -13.39 -10.55
CA ALA A 367 -30.18 -14.66 -9.83
C ALA A 367 -30.48 -15.77 -10.85
N LEU A 368 -29.45 -16.51 -11.25
CA LEU A 368 -29.48 -17.43 -12.40
C LEU A 368 -29.80 -18.87 -12.00
N GLY A 369 -29.80 -19.18 -10.70
CA GLY A 369 -30.10 -20.51 -10.18
C GLY A 369 -31.55 -20.94 -10.37
N ALA A 370 -31.78 -22.25 -10.45
CA ALA A 370 -33.13 -22.80 -10.53
C ALA A 370 -33.93 -22.48 -9.26
N GLY A 371 -35.06 -21.79 -9.41
CA GLY A 371 -35.88 -21.35 -8.27
C GLY A 371 -35.30 -20.17 -7.49
N SER A 372 -34.21 -19.58 -7.95
CA SER A 372 -33.62 -18.37 -7.38
C SER A 372 -34.54 -17.15 -7.57
N ASN A 373 -34.46 -16.21 -6.63
CA ASN A 373 -35.26 -14.99 -6.59
C ASN A 373 -34.36 -13.85 -6.12
N ILE A 374 -34.77 -12.61 -6.43
CA ILE A 374 -34.21 -11.39 -5.85
C ILE A 374 -35.25 -10.89 -4.84
N GLN A 375 -34.85 -10.72 -3.58
CA GLN A 375 -35.69 -10.35 -2.44
C GLN A 375 -35.25 -9.01 -1.86
#